data_AF-A0A165Q0H9-F1
#
_entry.id   AF-A0A165Q0H9-F1
#
_cell.length_a   1.000
_cell.length_b   1.000
_cell.length_c   1.000
_cell.angle_alpha   90.00
_cell.angle_beta   90.00
_cell.angle_gamma   90.00
#
_symmetry.space_group_name_H-M   'P 1'
#
loop_
_entity.id
_entity.type
_entity.pdbx_description
1 polymer ?
#
loop_
_entity_poly.entity_id
_entity_poly.type
_entity_poly.pdbx_seq_one_letter_code
_entity_poly.pdbx_strand_id
1 'polypeptide(L)'
;MPQVRVDQLVWMRSAKKMVGMRISNTVHYSLDTAEAAEEFSKLLPSGGHLIHLDPDKANREPENHTVTLFHQLRCLDIIRQEYIGQEENSTPSTMTHHCMNYLRQTIMCHPNLRLESVRFPTGPKSTTTQIYDAVCDDWREVYVAAENNYKTYTARR
;
A
#
# COMPACT_ATOMS: atom_id res chain seq x y z
N MET A 1 22.23 13.62 -15.34
CA MET A 1 20.81 13.46 -14.97
C MET A 1 20.73 13.31 -13.45
N PRO A 2 19.88 14.07 -12.74
CA PRO A 2 19.94 14.08 -11.28
C PRO A 2 19.51 12.70 -10.75
N GLN A 3 20.40 12.15 -9.94
CA GLN A 3 20.42 10.76 -9.48
C GLN A 3 19.40 10.57 -8.36
N VAL A 4 19.10 9.33 -8.00
CA VAL A 4 18.45 8.99 -6.72
C VAL A 4 19.49 8.21 -5.93
N ARG A 5 20.25 8.91 -5.09
CA ARG A 5 21.18 8.31 -4.14
C ARG A 5 20.40 7.63 -2.99
N VAL A 6 21.03 6.74 -2.24
CA VAL A 6 20.44 6.14 -1.03
C VAL A 6 20.07 7.20 0.01
N ASP A 7 20.82 8.31 0.09
CA ASP A 7 20.45 9.50 0.89
C ASP A 7 19.37 10.38 0.23
N GLN A 8 18.96 10.10 -1.01
CA GLN A 8 17.72 10.62 -1.59
C GLN A 8 16.52 9.72 -1.31
N LEU A 9 16.69 8.48 -0.80
CA LEU A 9 15.57 7.73 -0.18
C LEU A 9 14.97 8.45 1.05
N VAL A 10 15.57 9.58 1.44
CA VAL A 10 15.00 10.64 2.28
C VAL A 10 13.69 11.23 1.73
N TRP A 11 13.15 10.75 0.59
CA TRP A 11 11.79 11.05 0.10
C TRP A 11 10.70 11.00 1.20
N MET A 12 10.89 10.24 2.28
CA MET A 12 9.96 10.21 3.43
C MET A 12 10.00 11.46 4.35
N ARG A 13 11.01 12.34 4.29
CA ARG A 13 11.09 13.53 5.17
C ARG A 13 10.55 14.82 4.53
N SER A 14 10.09 14.79 3.28
CA SER A 14 9.65 16.02 2.61
C SER A 14 8.42 15.81 1.70
N ALA A 15 7.41 15.10 2.18
CA ALA A 15 6.04 15.38 1.74
C ALA A 15 5.64 16.77 2.28
N LYS A 16 6.14 17.84 1.63
CA LYS A 16 5.87 19.22 2.04
C LYS A 16 4.40 19.62 1.89
N LYS A 17 3.59 18.79 1.22
CA LYS A 17 2.16 19.02 0.99
C LYS A 17 1.37 17.93 1.69
N MET A 18 0.66 18.34 2.73
CA MET A 18 -0.37 17.51 3.33
C MET A 18 -1.64 17.60 2.49
N VAL A 19 -2.37 16.51 2.40
CA VAL A 19 -3.66 16.43 1.71
C VAL A 19 -4.76 16.03 2.69
N GLY A 20 -5.93 16.65 2.55
CA GLY A 20 -7.13 16.23 3.27
C GLY A 20 -7.80 15.08 2.53
N MET A 21 -8.09 14.00 3.22
CA MET A 21 -8.78 12.83 2.68
C MET A 21 -9.95 12.46 3.58
N ARG A 22 -11.13 12.26 2.98
CA ARG A 22 -12.28 11.74 3.71
C ARG A 22 -12.30 10.22 3.61
N ILE A 23 -12.18 9.56 4.74
CA ILE A 23 -12.42 8.12 4.87
C ILE A 23 -13.93 7.91 5.00
N SER A 24 -14.49 7.07 4.14
CA SER A 24 -15.90 6.71 4.15
C SER A 24 -16.11 5.32 3.56
N ASN A 25 -17.29 4.76 3.81
CA ASN A 25 -17.73 3.57 3.10
C ASN A 25 -17.77 3.85 1.60
N THR A 26 -17.33 2.88 0.81
CA THR A 26 -17.23 2.99 -0.64
C THR A 26 -17.69 1.68 -1.28
N VAL A 27 -18.14 1.76 -2.54
CA VAL A 27 -18.43 0.59 -3.39
C VAL A 27 -17.15 0.02 -4.02
N HIS A 28 -16.06 0.80 -4.00
CA HIS A 28 -14.74 0.42 -4.47
C HIS A 28 -14.07 -0.59 -3.53
N TYR A 29 -13.19 -1.42 -4.10
CA TYR A 29 -12.45 -2.47 -3.43
C TYR A 29 -13.35 -3.51 -2.77
N SER A 30 -14.46 -3.84 -3.44
CA SER A 30 -15.30 -4.99 -3.09
C SER A 30 -14.48 -6.29 -3.08
N LEU A 31 -15.02 -7.35 -2.47
CA LEU A 31 -14.27 -8.59 -2.31
C LEU A 31 -14.16 -9.34 -3.64
N ASP A 32 -15.29 -9.78 -4.18
CA ASP A 32 -15.39 -10.75 -5.27
C ASP A 32 -16.18 -10.21 -6.47
N THR A 33 -15.68 -9.13 -7.07
CA THR A 33 -16.22 -8.62 -8.34
C THR A 33 -15.11 -8.40 -9.37
N ALA A 34 -15.47 -8.41 -10.66
CA ALA A 34 -14.52 -8.15 -11.73
C ALA A 34 -13.95 -6.73 -11.65
N GLU A 35 -14.80 -5.77 -11.28
CA GLU A 35 -14.42 -4.38 -11.05
C GLU A 35 -13.41 -4.29 -9.91
N ALA A 36 -13.64 -5.01 -8.80
CA ALA A 36 -12.69 -5.03 -7.69
C ALA A 36 -11.34 -5.60 -8.10
N ALA A 37 -11.30 -6.69 -8.86
CA ALA A 37 -10.05 -7.24 -9.37
C ALA A 37 -9.25 -6.20 -10.18
N GLU A 38 -9.95 -5.38 -10.99
CA GLU A 38 -9.33 -4.27 -11.71
C GLU A 38 -8.81 -3.18 -10.75
N GLU A 39 -9.61 -2.79 -9.76
CA GLU A 39 -9.24 -1.77 -8.76
C GLU A 39 -8.01 -2.17 -7.95
N PHE A 40 -7.95 -3.42 -7.47
CA PHE A 40 -6.79 -3.95 -6.76
C PHE A 40 -5.56 -4.02 -7.67
N SER A 41 -5.72 -4.38 -8.95
CA SER A 41 -4.60 -4.39 -9.91
C SER A 41 -3.98 -3.00 -10.13
N LYS A 42 -4.78 -1.94 -9.99
CA LYS A 42 -4.38 -0.54 -10.18
C LYS A 42 -3.76 0.12 -8.94
N LEU A 43 -3.65 -0.62 -7.82
CA LEU A 43 -3.02 -0.10 -6.59
C LEU A 43 -1.51 0.07 -6.70
N LEU A 44 -0.87 -0.61 -7.66
CA LEU A 44 0.58 -0.63 -7.82
C LEU A 44 1.01 0.22 -9.03
N PRO A 45 2.21 0.82 -9.00
CA PRO A 45 2.80 1.43 -10.19
C PRO A 45 3.10 0.36 -11.26
N SER A 46 3.45 0.80 -12.47
CA SER A 46 3.72 -0.06 -13.62
C SER A 46 4.81 -1.11 -13.37
N GLY A 47 5.77 -0.82 -12.49
CA GLY A 47 6.81 -1.74 -12.05
C GLY A 47 6.38 -2.74 -10.96
N GLY A 48 5.11 -2.75 -10.57
CA GLY A 48 4.59 -3.54 -9.47
C GLY A 48 5.02 -2.98 -8.12
N HIS A 49 5.39 -3.84 -7.17
CA HIS A 49 5.80 -3.43 -5.83
C HIS A 49 7.31 -3.24 -5.67
N LEU A 50 8.08 -3.45 -6.74
CA LEU A 50 9.53 -3.40 -6.72
C LEU A 50 10.06 -2.05 -7.21
N ILE A 51 11.19 -1.65 -6.63
CA ILE A 51 12.06 -0.60 -7.13
C ILE A 51 13.47 -1.16 -7.33
N HIS A 52 14.18 -0.62 -8.30
CA HIS A 52 15.50 -1.09 -8.71
C HIS A 52 16.54 -0.03 -8.36
N LEU A 53 17.45 -0.34 -7.43
CA LEU A 53 18.50 0.57 -6.99
C LEU A 53 19.86 0.08 -7.47
N ASP A 54 20.73 1.01 -7.84
CA ASP A 54 22.08 0.73 -8.31
C ASP A 54 23.05 1.56 -7.45
N PRO A 55 23.42 1.08 -6.25
CA PRO A 55 24.13 1.88 -5.25
C PRO A 55 25.55 2.23 -5.70
N ASP A 56 26.23 1.32 -6.41
CA ASP A 56 27.64 1.46 -6.76
C ASP A 56 27.88 1.90 -8.22
N LYS A 57 26.84 1.95 -9.07
CA LYS A 57 26.94 2.26 -10.51
C LYS A 57 27.94 1.38 -11.27
N ALA A 58 28.30 0.24 -10.70
CA ALA A 58 29.44 -0.56 -11.13
C ALA A 58 29.04 -1.58 -12.20
N ASN A 59 28.26 -1.19 -13.22
CA ASN A 59 27.80 -2.11 -14.29
C ASN A 59 27.27 -3.47 -13.77
N ARG A 60 26.71 -3.49 -12.56
CA ARG A 60 26.12 -4.67 -11.93
C ARG A 60 24.62 -4.63 -12.10
N GLU A 61 24.00 -5.80 -11.97
CA GLU A 61 22.54 -5.89 -11.91
C GLU A 61 22.00 -5.03 -10.75
N PRO A 62 20.97 -4.20 -10.99
CA PRO A 62 20.33 -3.43 -9.94
C PRO A 62 19.77 -4.32 -8.82
N GLU A 63 19.87 -3.85 -7.59
CA GLU A 63 19.26 -4.48 -6.42
C GLU A 63 17.75 -4.19 -6.37
N ASN A 64 16.97 -5.24 -6.13
CA ASN A 64 15.52 -5.13 -5.97
C ASN A 64 15.17 -4.81 -4.52
N HIS A 65 14.38 -3.76 -4.33
CA HIS A 65 13.79 -3.41 -3.04
C HIS A 65 12.27 -3.25 -3.20
N THR A 66 11.55 -3.26 -2.08
CA THR A 66 10.11 -2.99 -2.04
C THR A 66 9.85 -1.73 -1.23
N VAL A 67 8.94 -0.88 -1.71
CA VAL A 67 8.44 0.25 -0.92
C VAL A 67 7.35 -0.27 0.01
N THR A 68 7.43 0.07 1.30
CA THR A 68 6.47 -0.37 2.32
C THR A 68 5.01 -0.21 1.88
N LEU A 69 4.65 0.96 1.32
CA LEU A 69 3.31 1.22 0.78
C LEU A 69 2.87 0.15 -0.24
N PHE A 70 3.68 -0.08 -1.29
CA PHE A 70 3.33 -1.00 -2.36
C PHE A 70 3.34 -2.46 -1.90
N HIS A 71 4.23 -2.82 -0.97
CA HIS A 71 4.25 -4.15 -0.36
C HIS A 71 2.94 -4.44 0.38
N GLN A 72 2.46 -3.48 1.18
CA GLN A 72 1.19 -3.61 1.90
C GLN A 72 0.01 -3.77 0.95
N LEU A 73 -0.06 -2.92 -0.08
CA LEU A 73 -1.14 -3.00 -1.08
C LEU A 73 -1.12 -4.33 -1.85
N ARG A 74 0.07 -4.84 -2.20
CA ARG A 74 0.22 -6.17 -2.82
C ARG A 74 -0.22 -7.28 -1.89
N CYS A 75 0.16 -7.22 -0.61
CA CYS A 75 -0.26 -8.18 0.41
C CYS A 75 -1.79 -8.22 0.57
N LEU A 76 -2.47 -7.05 0.53
CA LEU A 76 -3.93 -6.99 0.63
C LEU A 76 -4.62 -7.70 -0.52
N ASP A 77 -4.15 -7.52 -1.76
CA ASP A 77 -4.71 -8.22 -2.92
C ASP A 77 -4.45 -9.74 -2.88
N ILE A 78 -3.27 -10.17 -2.40
CA ILE A 78 -2.98 -11.61 -2.19
C ILE A 78 -3.96 -12.22 -1.19
N ILE A 79 -4.14 -11.56 -0.03
CA ILE A 79 -5.07 -12.04 1.00
C ILE A 79 -6.49 -12.10 0.46
N ARG A 80 -6.92 -11.07 -0.30
CA ARG A 80 -8.23 -11.03 -0.95
C ARG A 80 -8.44 -12.20 -1.90
N GLN A 81 -7.49 -12.41 -2.83
CA GLN A 81 -7.57 -13.48 -3.82
C GLN A 81 -7.63 -14.85 -3.16
N GLU A 82 -6.83 -15.06 -2.12
CA GLU A 82 -6.87 -16.31 -1.37
C GLU A 82 -8.19 -16.48 -0.62
N TYR A 83 -8.69 -15.45 0.04
CA TYR A 83 -9.96 -15.49 0.76
C TYR A 83 -11.14 -15.89 -0.14
N ILE A 84 -11.15 -15.45 -1.40
CA ILE A 84 -12.22 -15.76 -2.37
C ILE A 84 -12.04 -17.14 -2.98
N GLY A 85 -10.79 -17.58 -3.20
CA GLY A 85 -10.48 -18.84 -3.86
C GLY A 85 -10.35 -20.05 -2.93
N GLN A 86 -10.38 -19.86 -1.61
CA GLN A 86 -10.25 -20.95 -0.63
C GLN A 86 -11.54 -21.78 -0.55
N GLU A 87 -11.40 -23.10 -0.63
CA GLU A 87 -12.47 -24.03 -0.28
C GLU A 87 -12.64 -24.09 1.25
N GLU A 88 -13.81 -24.52 1.71
CA GLU A 88 -14.09 -24.65 3.13
C GLU A 88 -13.08 -25.63 3.78
N ASN A 89 -12.31 -25.14 4.76
CA ASN A 89 -11.21 -25.85 5.47
C ASN A 89 -9.86 -25.96 4.76
N SER A 90 -9.57 -25.19 3.71
CA SER A 90 -8.20 -25.13 3.20
C SER A 90 -7.25 -24.43 4.18
N THR A 91 -5.98 -24.85 4.18
CA THR A 91 -4.93 -24.18 4.95
C THR A 91 -4.49 -22.90 4.23
N PRO A 92 -4.23 -21.81 4.96
CA PRO A 92 -3.66 -20.61 4.34
C PRO A 92 -2.31 -20.91 3.69
N SER A 93 -2.07 -20.32 2.52
CA SER A 93 -0.80 -20.46 1.80
C SER A 93 0.34 -19.82 2.60
N THR A 94 1.56 -20.28 2.34
CA THR A 94 2.79 -19.66 2.87
C THR A 94 2.85 -18.17 2.54
N MET A 95 2.32 -17.76 1.38
CA MET A 95 2.31 -16.37 0.97
C MET A 95 1.31 -15.55 1.80
N THR A 96 0.11 -16.06 2.06
CA THR A 96 -0.85 -15.37 2.95
C THR A 96 -0.34 -15.31 4.37
N HIS A 97 0.30 -16.36 4.89
CA HIS A 97 0.94 -16.30 6.19
C HIS A 97 2.05 -15.24 6.26
N HIS A 98 2.86 -15.09 5.21
CA HIS A 98 3.83 -13.99 5.07
C HIS A 98 3.14 -12.62 5.08
N CYS A 99 2.10 -12.44 4.25
CA CYS A 99 1.35 -11.19 4.14
C CYS A 99 0.70 -10.78 5.47
N MET A 100 0.06 -11.72 6.16
CA MET A 100 -0.56 -11.48 7.47
C MET A 100 0.48 -11.10 8.52
N ASN A 101 1.65 -11.76 8.53
CA ASN A 101 2.73 -11.40 9.43
C ASN A 101 3.32 -10.02 9.12
N TYR A 102 3.42 -9.65 7.85
CA TYR A 102 3.90 -8.32 7.44
C TYR A 102 2.94 -7.21 7.88
N LEU A 103 1.63 -7.39 7.66
CA LEU A 103 0.61 -6.43 8.10
C LEU A 103 0.56 -6.32 9.63
N ARG A 104 0.63 -7.45 10.34
CA ARG A 104 0.71 -7.48 11.81
C ARG A 104 1.88 -6.65 12.32
N GLN A 105 3.08 -6.86 11.75
CA GLN A 105 4.29 -6.11 12.13
C GLN A 105 4.14 -4.61 11.85
N THR A 106 3.58 -4.25 10.69
CA THR A 106 3.31 -2.85 10.35
C THR A 106 2.40 -2.19 11.37
N ILE A 107 1.24 -2.80 11.65
CA ILE A 107 0.21 -2.22 12.53
C ILE A 107 0.74 -2.03 13.96
N MET A 108 1.60 -2.96 14.44
CA MET A 108 2.23 -2.82 15.75
C MET A 108 3.22 -1.66 15.83
N CYS A 109 3.93 -1.35 14.73
CA CYS A 109 4.90 -0.24 14.70
C CYS A 109 4.25 1.12 14.43
N HIS A 110 3.19 1.15 13.62
CA HIS A 110 2.49 2.37 13.21
C HIS A 110 0.98 2.24 13.46
N PRO A 111 0.55 2.13 14.73
CA PRO A 111 -0.86 2.01 15.05
C PRO A 111 -1.59 3.32 14.74
N ASN A 112 -2.80 3.21 14.19
CA ASN A 112 -3.71 4.36 14.13
C ASN A 112 -4.31 4.57 15.53
N LEU A 113 -3.85 5.63 16.22
CA LEU A 113 -4.32 5.98 17.57
C LEU A 113 -5.54 6.89 17.57
N ARG A 114 -6.20 7.07 16.42
CA ARG A 114 -7.41 7.89 16.32
C ARG A 114 -8.56 7.25 17.12
N LEU A 115 -9.25 8.08 17.89
CA LEU A 115 -10.50 7.69 18.56
C LEU A 115 -11.62 7.58 17.53
N GLU A 116 -12.38 6.49 17.59
CA GLU A 116 -13.58 6.31 16.78
C GLU A 116 -14.72 7.19 17.31
N SER A 117 -15.52 7.76 16.42
CA SER A 117 -16.67 8.57 16.81
C SER A 117 -17.85 7.68 17.17
N VAL A 118 -18.34 7.80 18.40
CA VAL A 118 -19.55 7.12 18.89
C VAL A 118 -20.75 8.06 18.81
N ARG A 119 -21.86 7.59 18.25
CA ARG A 119 -23.14 8.30 18.15
C ARG A 119 -24.25 7.49 18.81
N PHE A 120 -25.25 8.17 19.38
CA PHE A 120 -26.45 7.55 19.96
C PHE A 120 -27.69 8.05 19.20
N PRO A 121 -27.94 7.53 17.98
CA PRO A 121 -29.00 8.08 17.12
C PRO A 121 -30.41 7.84 17.68
N THR A 122 -30.65 6.70 18.34
CA THR A 122 -31.94 6.40 19.00
C THR A 122 -31.72 5.52 20.24
N GLY A 123 -31.89 6.10 21.43
CA GLY A 123 -31.86 5.38 22.70
C GLY A 123 -30.45 4.93 23.15
N PRO A 124 -30.35 3.92 24.03
CA PRO A 124 -29.09 3.53 24.68
C PRO A 124 -28.10 2.78 23.76
N LYS A 125 -28.47 2.53 22.50
CA LYS A 125 -27.61 1.82 21.55
C LYS A 125 -26.64 2.80 20.90
N SER A 126 -25.34 2.54 21.07
CA SER A 126 -24.27 3.26 20.39
C SER A 126 -24.04 2.72 18.98
N THR A 127 -23.79 3.61 18.04
CA THR A 127 -23.28 3.29 16.70
C THR A 127 -21.96 4.02 16.49
N THR A 128 -20.93 3.28 16.11
CA THR A 128 -19.65 3.86 15.70
C THR A 128 -19.76 4.32 14.25
N THR A 129 -19.30 5.54 13.95
CA THR A 129 -19.09 5.95 12.55
C THR A 129 -17.62 5.81 12.20
N GLN A 130 -17.35 5.07 11.12
CA GLN A 130 -16.02 4.91 10.53
C GLN A 130 -15.72 6.01 9.50
N ILE A 131 -16.59 7.03 9.40
CA ILE A 131 -16.43 8.14 8.48
C ILE A 131 -15.69 9.27 9.17
N TYR A 132 -14.56 9.67 8.62
CA TYR A 132 -13.74 10.74 9.19
C TYR A 132 -12.82 11.40 8.18
N ASP A 133 -12.45 12.66 8.45
CA ASP A 133 -11.44 13.35 7.64
C ASP A 133 -10.06 13.14 8.28
N ALA A 134 -9.09 12.74 7.44
CA ALA A 134 -7.70 12.53 7.77
C ALA A 134 -6.83 13.54 7.02
N VAL A 135 -5.72 13.96 7.65
CA VAL A 135 -4.67 14.73 6.99
C VAL A 135 -3.51 13.79 6.78
N CYS A 136 -3.16 13.56 5.51
CA CYS A 136 -2.18 12.56 5.10
C CYS A 136 -1.03 13.20 4.32
N ASP A 137 0.09 12.49 4.25
CA ASP A 137 1.12 12.80 3.26
C ASP A 137 0.59 12.55 1.85
N ASP A 138 1.03 13.37 0.90
CA ASP A 138 0.68 13.18 -0.51
C ASP A 138 1.46 12.01 -1.13
N TRP A 139 0.88 10.82 -1.06
CA TRP A 139 1.49 9.59 -1.58
C TRP A 139 1.69 9.59 -3.09
N ARG A 140 1.09 10.52 -3.86
CA ARG A 140 1.27 10.59 -5.32
C ARG A 140 2.74 10.78 -5.71
N GLU A 141 3.51 11.49 -4.90
CA GLU A 141 4.95 11.68 -5.12
C GLU A 141 5.72 10.35 -5.08
N VAL A 142 5.29 9.41 -4.24
CA VAL A 142 5.88 8.07 -4.15
C VAL A 142 5.57 7.26 -5.42
N TYR A 143 4.35 7.35 -5.94
CA TYR A 143 3.99 6.73 -7.23
C TYR A 143 4.82 7.32 -8.38
N VAL A 144 4.93 8.65 -8.47
CA VAL A 144 5.74 9.31 -9.51
C VAL A 144 7.21 8.85 -9.44
N ALA A 145 7.78 8.75 -8.24
CA ALA A 145 9.15 8.27 -8.06
C ALA A 145 9.32 6.81 -8.51
N ALA A 146 8.37 5.93 -8.17
CA ALA A 146 8.39 4.52 -8.57
C ALA A 146 8.25 4.34 -10.08
N GLU A 147 7.37 5.12 -10.72
CA GLU A 147 7.22 5.12 -12.18
C GLU A 147 8.51 5.55 -12.89
N ASN A 148 9.17 6.61 -12.39
CA ASN A 148 10.44 7.07 -12.95
C ASN A 148 11.56 6.06 -12.74
N ASN A 149 11.58 5.38 -11.59
CA ASN A 149 12.52 4.30 -11.30
C ASN A 149 12.34 3.15 -12.30
N TYR A 150 11.10 2.68 -12.49
CA TYR A 150 10.79 1.60 -13.40
C TYR A 150 11.15 1.94 -14.86
N LYS A 151 10.78 3.14 -15.33
CA LYS A 151 11.15 3.63 -16.67
C LYS A 151 12.66 3.65 -16.90
N THR A 152 13.43 4.07 -15.89
CA THR A 152 14.89 4.10 -15.96
C THR A 152 15.46 2.70 -16.04
N TYR A 153 14.91 1.75 -15.27
CA TYR A 153 15.32 0.35 -15.28
C TYR A 153 15.04 -0.30 -16.64
N THR A 154 13.83 -0.15 -17.17
CA THR A 154 13.44 -0.77 -18.46
C THR A 154 14.21 -0.19 -19.63
N ALA A 155 14.58 1.08 -19.61
CA ALA A 155 15.35 1.71 -20.69
C ALA A 155 16.82 1.26 -20.76
N ARG A 156 17.34 0.63 -19.69
CA ARG A 156 18.71 0.08 -19.66
C ARG A 156 18.78 -1.36 -20.17
N ARG A 157 17.64 -2.01 -20.37
CA ARG A 157 17.52 -3.41 -20.78
C ARG A 157 17.18 -3.52 -22.26
#